data_AF-A0A3M2FKV9-F1
#
_entry.id   AF-A0A3M2FKV9-F1
#
_cell.length_a   1.000
_cell.length_b   1.000
_cell.length_c   1.000
_cell.angle_alpha   90.00
_cell.angle_beta   90.00
_cell.angle_gamma   90.00
#
_symmetry.space_group_name_H-M   'P 1'
#
loop_
_entity.id
_entity.type
_entity.pdbx_description
1 polymer ?
#
loop_
_entity_poly.entity_id
_entity_poly.type
_entity_poly.pdbx_seq_one_letter_code
_entity_poly.pdbx_strand_id
1 'polypeptide(L)'
;MSIFTNHRMAIAAGFVLAALLIAASFMAGGGLDGEQVLGAVARWGHFLAGITWIGLLYYFNFVQVPALAKMSAAGKEELFKEGGIVRRALFWFRWASLATVLFGVLLLVGLWRMGGAHAISVDIMIGATFGLIMWANVFFVIWPNQQKVIGMVEATPEAKAAAGRKALIASRTNTVLSIPMLFFMASSAHFPVFG
;
A
#
# COMPACT_ATOMS: atom_id res chain seq x y z
N MET A 1 11.36 -18.63 23.70
CA MET A 1 11.62 -17.28 23.11
C MET A 1 10.50 -16.35 23.54
N SER A 2 10.83 -15.12 23.93
CA SER A 2 9.85 -14.08 24.28
C SER A 2 9.14 -13.56 23.01
N ILE A 3 7.86 -13.20 23.12
CA ILE A 3 7.04 -12.63 22.03
C ILE A 3 7.78 -11.48 21.33
N PHE A 4 8.45 -10.61 22.08
CA PHE A 4 9.10 -9.41 21.53
C PHE A 4 10.46 -9.68 20.86
N THR A 5 11.03 -10.88 21.04
CA THR A 5 12.31 -11.28 20.41
C THR A 5 12.12 -11.99 19.08
N ASN A 6 10.88 -12.33 18.71
CA ASN A 6 10.55 -12.98 17.45
C ASN A 6 9.54 -12.13 16.68
N HIS A 7 9.95 -11.58 15.54
CA HIS A 7 9.10 -10.68 14.75
C HIS A 7 7.75 -11.31 14.34
N ARG A 8 7.71 -12.61 14.05
CA ARG A 8 6.46 -13.30 13.69
C ARG A 8 5.53 -13.40 14.89
N MET A 9 6.08 -13.72 16.06
CA MET A 9 5.31 -13.77 17.30
C MET A 9 4.80 -12.40 17.72
N ALA A 10 5.62 -11.35 17.56
CA ALA A 10 5.20 -9.97 17.84
C ALA A 10 4.02 -9.54 16.95
N ILE A 11 4.09 -9.83 15.64
CA ILE A 11 2.98 -9.58 14.70
C ILE A 11 1.74 -10.38 15.10
N ALA A 12 1.91 -11.69 15.34
CA ALA A 12 0.81 -12.58 15.72
C ALA A 12 0.13 -12.12 17.02
N ALA A 13 0.91 -11.67 18.01
CA ALA A 13 0.38 -11.16 19.27
C ALA A 13 -0.55 -9.96 19.06
N GLY A 14 -0.25 -9.07 18.10
CA GLY A 14 -1.14 -7.95 17.75
C GLY A 14 -2.51 -8.42 17.23
N PHE A 15 -2.51 -9.40 16.32
CA PHE A 15 -3.77 -9.98 15.81
C PHE A 15 -4.55 -10.75 16.87
N VAL A 16 -3.86 -11.51 17.73
CA VAL A 16 -4.47 -12.22 18.86
C VAL A 16 -5.10 -11.22 19.83
N LEU A 17 -4.41 -10.14 20.18
CA LEU A 17 -4.96 -9.09 21.03
C LEU A 17 -6.22 -8.47 20.42
N ALA A 18 -6.20 -8.15 19.13
CA ALA A 18 -7.38 -7.63 18.44
C ALA A 18 -8.56 -8.63 18.49
N ALA A 19 -8.31 -9.92 18.25
CA ALA A 19 -9.34 -10.95 18.33
C ALA A 19 -9.93 -11.10 19.74
N LEU A 20 -9.09 -11.04 20.78
CA LEU A 20 -9.54 -11.09 22.17
C LEU A 20 -10.42 -9.90 22.54
N LEU A 21 -10.06 -8.69 22.10
CA LEU A 21 -10.87 -7.48 22.33
C LEU A 21 -12.22 -7.54 21.61
N ILE A 22 -12.24 -8.08 20.38
CA ILE A 22 -13.50 -8.32 19.65
C ILE A 22 -14.35 -9.34 20.40
N ALA A 23 -13.78 -10.48 20.84
CA ALA A 23 -14.51 -11.48 21.61
C ALA A 23 -15.09 -10.91 22.92
N ALA A 24 -14.33 -10.08 23.63
CA ALA A 24 -14.80 -9.39 24.82
C ALA A 24 -15.98 -8.45 24.53
N SER A 25 -15.94 -7.72 23.41
CA SER A 25 -17.06 -6.87 22.97
C SER A 25 -18.34 -7.69 22.73
N PHE A 26 -18.23 -8.87 22.12
CA PHE A 26 -19.36 -9.78 21.90
C PHE A 26 -19.92 -10.31 23.23
N MET A 27 -19.06 -10.67 24.17
CA MET A 27 -19.48 -11.10 25.51
C MET A 27 -20.17 -9.98 26.31
N ALA A 28 -19.85 -8.72 26.04
CA ALA A 28 -20.48 -7.55 26.65
C ALA A 28 -21.83 -7.16 26.01
N GLY A 29 -22.37 -8.00 25.11
CA GLY A 29 -23.63 -7.73 24.41
C GLY A 29 -23.48 -6.87 23.14
N GLY A 30 -22.24 -6.57 22.74
CA GLY A 30 -21.94 -6.01 21.42
C GLY A 30 -21.97 -7.10 20.33
N GLY A 31 -21.79 -6.70 19.08
CA GLY A 31 -21.72 -7.64 17.96
C GLY A 31 -21.72 -6.92 16.62
N LEU A 32 -21.37 -7.66 15.58
CA LEU A 32 -21.54 -7.25 14.18
C LEU A 32 -22.40 -8.31 13.49
N ASP A 33 -23.35 -7.88 12.67
CA ASP A 33 -24.03 -8.78 11.74
C ASP A 33 -23.12 -9.22 10.59
N GLY A 34 -23.56 -10.19 9.78
CA GLY A 34 -22.73 -10.76 8.71
C GLY A 34 -22.27 -9.75 7.64
N GLU A 35 -23.10 -8.76 7.29
CA GLU A 35 -22.70 -7.72 6.33
C GLU A 35 -21.73 -6.72 6.97
N GLN A 36 -21.95 -6.37 8.23
CA GLN A 36 -21.04 -5.54 9.02
C GLN A 36 -19.66 -6.19 9.20
N VAL A 37 -19.60 -7.52 9.39
CA VAL A 37 -18.32 -8.26 9.46
C VAL A 37 -17.56 -8.14 8.15
N LEU A 38 -18.21 -8.37 7.01
CA LEU A 38 -17.56 -8.28 5.70
C LEU A 38 -17.04 -6.86 5.44
N GLY A 39 -17.86 -5.84 5.71
CA GLY A 39 -17.47 -4.44 5.58
C GLY A 39 -16.30 -4.06 6.51
N ALA A 40 -16.32 -4.55 7.76
CA ALA A 40 -15.24 -4.32 8.72
C ALA A 40 -13.92 -4.97 8.30
N VAL A 41 -13.96 -6.24 7.85
CA VAL A 41 -12.77 -6.95 7.35
C VAL A 41 -12.22 -6.28 6.10
N ALA A 42 -13.08 -5.91 5.14
CA ALA A 42 -12.65 -5.20 3.94
C ALA A 42 -11.99 -3.86 4.29
N ARG A 43 -12.58 -3.09 5.22
CA ARG A 43 -12.02 -1.80 5.66
C ARG A 43 -10.69 -1.97 6.38
N TRP A 44 -10.59 -2.95 7.27
CA TRP A 44 -9.34 -3.24 7.99
C TRP A 44 -8.24 -3.72 7.04
N GLY A 45 -8.57 -4.61 6.11
CA GLY A 45 -7.67 -5.04 5.04
C GLY A 45 -7.20 -3.87 4.18
N HIS A 46 -8.10 -2.97 3.78
CA HIS A 46 -7.77 -1.76 3.03
C HIS A 46 -6.78 -0.87 3.78
N PHE A 47 -6.99 -0.66 5.09
CA PHE A 47 -6.08 0.16 5.91
C PHE A 47 -4.69 -0.48 6.05
N LEU A 48 -4.61 -1.76 6.41
CA LEU A 48 -3.32 -2.44 6.58
C LEU A 48 -2.52 -2.48 5.27
N ALA A 49 -3.19 -2.79 4.16
CA ALA A 49 -2.57 -2.79 2.84
C ALA A 49 -2.17 -1.37 2.42
N GLY A 50 -3.05 -0.38 2.63
CA GLY A 50 -2.82 1.01 2.26
C GLY A 50 -1.65 1.64 3.00
N ILE A 51 -1.57 1.43 4.33
CA ILE A 51 -0.43 1.89 5.15
C ILE A 51 0.86 1.21 4.69
N THR A 52 0.83 -0.09 4.40
CA THR A 52 2.02 -0.81 3.89
C THR A 52 2.45 -0.25 2.54
N TRP A 53 1.51 -0.03 1.62
CA TRP A 53 1.79 0.48 0.28
C TRP A 53 2.37 1.91 0.32
N ILE A 54 1.67 2.84 0.95
CA ILE A 54 2.09 4.24 1.01
C ILE A 54 3.31 4.42 1.91
N GLY A 55 3.42 3.67 3.00
CA GLY A 55 4.62 3.63 3.83
C GLY A 55 5.85 3.23 3.03
N LEU A 56 5.75 2.21 2.17
CA LEU A 56 6.84 1.82 1.28
C LEU A 56 7.11 2.84 0.17
N LEU A 57 6.08 3.50 -0.37
CA LEU A 57 6.24 4.60 -1.32
C LEU A 57 7.10 5.73 -0.73
N TYR A 58 6.81 6.13 0.52
CA TYR A 58 7.55 7.16 1.23
C TYR A 58 8.95 6.69 1.63
N TYR A 59 9.08 5.44 2.08
CA TYR A 59 10.39 4.82 2.29
C TYR A 59 11.27 4.90 1.03
N PHE A 60 10.73 4.57 -0.15
CA PHE A 60 11.50 4.66 -1.39
C PHE A 60 11.94 6.07 -1.72
N ASN A 61 11.03 7.04 -1.65
CA ASN A 61 11.32 8.41 -2.09
C ASN A 61 12.13 9.22 -1.08
N PHE A 62 11.90 9.03 0.22
CA PHE A 62 12.52 9.85 1.27
C PHE A 62 13.76 9.20 1.89
N VAL A 63 13.86 7.86 1.87
CA VAL A 63 14.95 7.14 2.53
C VAL A 63 15.81 6.40 1.52
N GLN A 64 15.23 5.43 0.79
CA GLN A 64 16.01 4.51 -0.03
C GLN A 64 16.70 5.20 -1.21
N VAL A 65 15.98 6.00 -2.00
CA VAL A 65 16.56 6.65 -3.19
C VAL A 65 17.69 7.63 -2.81
N PRO A 66 17.53 8.54 -1.83
CA PRO A 66 18.61 9.40 -1.39
C PRO A 66 19.81 8.63 -0.82
N ALA A 67 19.58 7.54 -0.08
CA ALA A 67 20.64 6.69 0.44
C ALA A 67 21.41 5.99 -0.69
N LEU A 68 20.70 5.36 -1.64
CA LEU A 68 21.31 4.69 -2.79
C LEU A 68 22.13 5.67 -3.65
N ALA A 69 21.73 6.93 -3.79
CA ALA A 69 22.48 7.91 -4.56
C ALA A 69 23.92 8.12 -4.05
N LYS A 70 24.15 7.91 -2.75
CA LYS A 70 25.45 8.06 -2.08
C LYS A 70 26.23 6.75 -1.95
N MET A 71 25.66 5.63 -2.38
CA MET A 71 26.27 4.30 -2.23
C MET A 71 27.17 3.92 -3.40
N SER A 72 28.23 3.15 -3.09
CA SER A 72 29.08 2.48 -4.08
C SER A 72 28.31 1.44 -4.89
N ALA A 73 28.87 1.03 -6.04
CA ALA A 73 28.27 0.00 -6.88
C ALA A 73 28.13 -1.35 -6.13
N ALA A 74 29.19 -1.80 -5.44
CA ALA A 74 29.17 -3.02 -4.64
C ALA A 74 28.10 -2.98 -3.53
N GLY A 75 27.93 -1.83 -2.86
CA GLY A 75 26.88 -1.67 -1.85
C GLY A 75 25.48 -1.79 -2.45
N LYS A 76 25.24 -1.22 -3.64
CA LYS A 76 23.95 -1.36 -4.33
C LYS A 76 23.68 -2.80 -4.74
N GLU A 77 24.69 -3.49 -5.25
CA GLU A 77 24.59 -4.90 -5.65
C GLU A 77 24.14 -5.78 -4.48
N GLU A 78 24.75 -5.62 -3.31
CA GLU A 78 24.38 -6.34 -2.09
C GLU A 78 22.93 -6.08 -1.67
N LEU A 79 22.42 -4.85 -1.82
CA LEU A 79 21.02 -4.52 -1.51
C LEU A 79 20.02 -5.05 -2.55
N PHE A 80 20.46 -5.17 -3.82
CA PHE A 80 19.63 -5.55 -4.96
C PHE A 80 19.59 -7.05 -5.23
N LYS A 81 20.44 -7.85 -4.56
CA LYS A 81 20.50 -9.31 -4.74
C LYS A 81 19.17 -9.99 -4.42
N GLU A 82 19.07 -11.27 -4.82
CA GLU A 82 17.92 -12.09 -4.45
C GLU A 82 17.78 -12.21 -2.94
N GLY A 83 16.57 -11.98 -2.43
CA GLY A 83 16.38 -11.86 -0.98
C GLY A 83 17.16 -10.69 -0.37
N GLY A 84 17.48 -9.64 -1.13
CA GLY A 84 17.94 -8.36 -0.60
C GLY A 84 16.78 -7.50 -0.09
N ILE A 85 17.09 -6.43 0.66
CA ILE A 85 16.07 -5.54 1.22
C ILE A 85 15.24 -4.86 0.13
N VAL A 86 15.86 -4.48 -0.99
CA VAL A 86 15.18 -3.74 -2.06
C VAL A 86 14.17 -4.63 -2.78
N ARG A 87 14.53 -5.88 -3.08
CA ARG A 87 13.59 -6.85 -3.68
C ARG A 87 12.43 -7.16 -2.75
N ARG A 88 12.68 -7.31 -1.44
CA ARG A 88 11.61 -7.50 -0.44
C ARG A 88 10.68 -6.29 -0.35
N ALA A 89 11.23 -5.08 -0.29
CA ALA A 89 10.43 -3.86 -0.26
C ALA A 89 9.58 -3.72 -1.53
N LEU A 90 10.14 -3.97 -2.72
CA LEU A 90 9.41 -3.92 -3.99
C LEU A 90 8.29 -4.98 -4.07
N PHE A 91 8.54 -6.19 -3.56
CA PHE A 91 7.53 -7.23 -3.45
C PHE A 91 6.33 -6.75 -2.62
N TRP A 92 6.57 -6.30 -1.38
CA TRP A 92 5.51 -5.81 -0.50
C TRP A 92 4.81 -4.59 -1.09
N PHE A 93 5.55 -3.65 -1.67
CA PHE A 93 4.98 -2.46 -2.32
C PHE A 93 4.01 -2.82 -3.43
N ARG A 94 4.38 -3.78 -4.29
CA ARG A 94 3.55 -4.22 -5.41
C ARG A 94 2.29 -4.93 -4.95
N TRP A 95 2.40 -5.85 -4.00
CA TRP A 95 1.24 -6.65 -3.58
C TRP A 95 0.35 -5.91 -2.59
N ALA A 96 0.90 -5.05 -1.74
CA ALA A 96 0.12 -4.16 -0.88
C ALA A 96 -0.71 -3.17 -1.70
N SER A 97 -0.18 -2.65 -2.81
CA SER A 97 -0.98 -1.75 -3.68
C SER A 97 -2.17 -2.47 -4.31
N LEU A 98 -1.98 -3.69 -4.80
CA LEU A 98 -3.06 -4.51 -5.34
C LEU A 98 -4.09 -4.84 -4.26
N ALA A 99 -3.65 -5.31 -3.09
CA ALA A 99 -4.55 -5.61 -1.98
C ALA A 99 -5.37 -4.39 -1.55
N THR A 100 -4.74 -3.21 -1.49
CA THR A 100 -5.42 -1.94 -1.21
C THR A 100 -6.53 -1.69 -2.22
N VAL A 101 -6.25 -1.78 -3.52
CA VAL A 101 -7.25 -1.59 -4.57
C VAL A 101 -8.37 -2.62 -4.47
N LEU A 102 -8.07 -3.91 -4.27
CA LEU A 102 -9.09 -4.95 -4.17
C LEU A 102 -10.04 -4.71 -2.99
N PHE A 103 -9.50 -4.43 -1.80
CA PHE A 103 -10.34 -4.08 -0.66
C PHE A 103 -11.11 -2.78 -0.87
N GLY A 104 -10.52 -1.79 -1.54
CA GLY A 104 -11.18 -0.53 -1.88
C GLY A 104 -12.37 -0.72 -2.81
N VAL A 105 -12.23 -1.59 -3.82
CA VAL A 105 -13.33 -1.98 -4.71
C VAL A 105 -14.45 -2.69 -3.94
N LEU A 106 -14.12 -3.61 -3.03
CA LEU A 106 -15.12 -4.26 -2.18
C LEU A 106 -15.89 -3.24 -1.32
N LEU A 107 -15.21 -2.23 -0.78
CA LEU A 107 -15.86 -1.15 -0.02
C LEU A 107 -16.77 -0.29 -0.90
N LEU A 108 -16.32 0.09 -2.10
CA LEU A 108 -17.14 0.87 -3.05
C LEU A 108 -18.39 0.10 -3.49
N VAL A 109 -18.26 -1.21 -3.76
CA VAL A 109 -19.40 -2.09 -4.05
C VAL A 109 -20.35 -2.16 -2.85
N GLY A 110 -19.82 -2.25 -1.63
CA GLY A 110 -20.62 -2.20 -0.40
C GLY A 110 -21.42 -0.90 -0.27
N LEU A 111 -20.78 0.26 -0.48
CA LEU A 111 -21.44 1.57 -0.48
C LEU A 111 -22.55 1.63 -1.53
N TRP A 112 -22.25 1.20 -2.77
CA TRP A 112 -23.22 1.16 -3.86
C TRP A 112 -24.44 0.30 -3.53
N ARG A 113 -24.24 -0.87 -2.90
CA ARG A 113 -25.36 -1.75 -2.51
C ARG A 113 -26.27 -1.13 -1.44
N MET A 114 -25.72 -0.30 -0.56
CA MET A 114 -26.48 0.33 0.53
C MET A 114 -27.25 1.58 0.11
N GLY A 115 -26.74 2.38 -0.84
CA GLY A 115 -27.36 3.66 -1.19
C GLY A 115 -27.12 4.15 -2.62
N GLY A 116 -26.69 3.25 -3.51
CA GLY A 116 -26.43 3.57 -4.92
C GLY A 116 -25.35 4.64 -5.10
N ALA A 117 -25.50 5.46 -6.14
CA ALA A 117 -24.55 6.53 -6.46
C ALA A 117 -24.42 7.58 -5.34
N HIS A 118 -25.51 7.84 -4.60
CA HIS A 118 -25.54 8.83 -3.53
C HIS A 118 -24.71 8.42 -2.31
N ALA A 119 -24.40 7.13 -2.14
CA ALA A 119 -23.54 6.63 -1.07
C ALA A 119 -22.03 6.80 -1.37
N ILE A 120 -21.67 7.21 -2.59
CA ILE A 120 -20.28 7.41 -3.01
C ILE A 120 -20.06 8.91 -3.19
N SER A 121 -19.43 9.55 -2.19
CA SER A 121 -19.14 10.99 -2.24
C SER A 121 -18.09 11.33 -3.30
N VAL A 122 -18.07 12.60 -3.71
CA VAL A 122 -17.06 13.10 -4.66
C VAL A 122 -15.65 12.98 -4.07
N ASP A 123 -15.50 13.22 -2.77
CA ASP A 123 -14.23 13.05 -2.04
C ASP A 123 -13.66 11.64 -2.19
N ILE A 124 -14.47 10.60 -1.95
CA ILE A 124 -13.99 9.21 -2.09
C ILE A 124 -13.69 8.88 -3.56
N MET A 125 -14.44 9.43 -4.52
CA MET A 125 -14.16 9.26 -5.95
C MET A 125 -12.81 9.87 -6.35
N ILE A 126 -12.49 11.07 -5.87
CA ILE A 126 -11.19 11.73 -6.11
C ILE A 126 -10.06 10.87 -5.53
N GLY A 127 -10.19 10.46 -4.27
CA GLY A 127 -9.23 9.58 -3.60
C GLY A 127 -9.03 8.28 -4.38
N ALA A 128 -10.12 7.59 -4.71
CA ALA A 128 -10.08 6.32 -5.44
C ALA A 128 -9.44 6.45 -6.82
N THR A 129 -9.75 7.53 -7.55
CA THR A 129 -9.18 7.78 -8.89
C THR A 129 -7.67 7.94 -8.84
N PHE A 130 -7.16 8.77 -7.91
CA PHE A 130 -5.71 8.90 -7.74
C PHE A 130 -5.07 7.60 -7.26
N GLY A 131 -5.71 6.86 -6.35
CA GLY A 131 -5.26 5.53 -5.95
C GLY A 131 -5.13 4.57 -7.13
N LEU A 132 -6.11 4.54 -8.04
CA LEU A 132 -6.08 3.66 -9.22
C LEU A 132 -4.98 4.07 -10.22
N ILE A 133 -4.80 5.37 -10.48
CA ILE A 133 -3.69 5.88 -11.30
C ILE A 133 -2.35 5.47 -10.69
N MET A 134 -2.20 5.65 -9.39
CA MET A 134 -0.98 5.28 -8.67
C MET A 134 -0.71 3.77 -8.75
N TRP A 135 -1.73 2.94 -8.55
CA TRP A 135 -1.64 1.49 -8.68
C TRP A 135 -1.24 1.07 -10.11
N ALA A 136 -1.83 1.69 -11.13
CA ALA A 136 -1.46 1.47 -12.52
C ALA A 136 0.02 1.81 -12.77
N ASN A 137 0.50 2.93 -12.22
CA ASN A 137 1.93 3.26 -12.26
C ASN A 137 2.80 2.17 -11.59
N VAL A 138 2.36 1.57 -10.48
CA VAL A 138 3.10 0.48 -9.82
C VAL A 138 3.27 -0.72 -10.74
N PHE A 139 2.19 -1.18 -11.36
CA PHE A 139 2.19 -2.43 -12.14
C PHE A 139 2.74 -2.28 -13.55
N PHE A 140 2.44 -1.16 -14.22
CA PHE A 140 2.74 -1.00 -15.65
C PHE A 140 3.98 -0.16 -15.93
N VAL A 141 4.44 0.66 -14.96
CA VAL A 141 5.62 1.51 -15.13
C VAL A 141 6.73 1.15 -14.16
N ILE A 142 6.48 1.20 -12.85
CA ILE A 142 7.51 1.00 -11.83
C ILE A 142 8.03 -0.43 -11.88
N TRP A 143 7.17 -1.44 -11.77
CA TRP A 143 7.59 -2.83 -11.67
C TRP A 143 8.41 -3.33 -12.89
N PRO A 144 7.96 -3.16 -14.15
CA PRO A 144 8.73 -3.64 -15.31
C PRO A 144 10.10 -2.97 -15.45
N ASN A 145 10.21 -1.69 -15.06
CA ASN A 145 11.48 -0.99 -15.07
C ASN A 145 12.38 -1.40 -13.89
N GLN A 146 11.80 -1.61 -12.70
CA GLN A 146 12.54 -2.07 -11.53
C GLN A 146 13.12 -3.48 -11.72
N GLN A 147 12.43 -4.37 -12.43
CA GLN A 147 12.97 -5.70 -12.78
C GLN A 147 14.30 -5.59 -13.54
N LYS A 148 14.46 -4.60 -14.43
CA LYS A 148 15.74 -4.34 -15.12
C LYS A 148 16.78 -3.74 -14.18
N VAL A 149 16.39 -2.76 -13.36
CA VAL A 149 17.27 -2.06 -12.41
C VAL A 149 17.90 -3.02 -11.41
N ILE A 150 17.11 -3.92 -10.84
CA ILE A 150 17.55 -4.88 -9.82
C ILE A 150 18.12 -6.19 -10.42
N GLY A 151 18.28 -6.24 -11.75
CA GLY A 151 18.91 -7.36 -12.45
C GLY A 151 18.09 -8.64 -12.51
N MET A 152 16.76 -8.57 -12.42
CA MET A 152 15.88 -9.72 -12.71
C MET A 152 15.70 -9.96 -14.21
N VAL A 153 15.87 -8.90 -15.01
CA VAL A 153 15.84 -8.95 -16.48
C VAL A 153 17.16 -8.41 -17.00
N GLU A 154 17.82 -9.16 -17.89
CA GLU A 154 19.04 -8.70 -18.54
C GLU A 154 18.79 -7.41 -19.34
N ALA A 155 19.69 -6.44 -19.17
CA ALA A 155 19.61 -5.14 -19.81
C ALA A 155 21.01 -4.51 -19.81
N THR A 156 21.31 -3.76 -20.87
CA THR A 156 22.57 -2.99 -20.95
C THR A 156 22.63 -1.93 -19.85
N PRO A 157 23.83 -1.41 -19.51
CA PRO A 157 23.97 -0.33 -18.53
C PRO A 157 23.10 0.90 -18.84
N GLU A 158 23.01 1.28 -20.11
CA GLU A 158 22.21 2.42 -20.60
C GLU A 158 20.71 2.15 -20.42
N ALA A 159 20.26 0.94 -20.76
CA ALA A 159 18.88 0.52 -20.59
C ALA A 159 18.49 0.46 -19.10
N LYS A 160 19.38 0.02 -18.22
CA LYS A 160 19.16 0.04 -16.75
C LYS A 160 19.05 1.46 -16.22
N ALA A 161 19.91 2.37 -16.66
CA ALA A 161 19.85 3.78 -16.27
C ALA A 161 18.54 4.45 -16.72
N ALA A 162 18.13 4.21 -17.98
CA ALA A 162 16.87 4.72 -18.51
C ALA A 162 15.65 4.14 -17.76
N ALA A 163 15.66 2.84 -17.46
CA ALA A 163 14.61 2.19 -16.67
C ALA A 163 14.52 2.78 -15.25
N GLY A 164 15.67 2.99 -14.58
CA GLY A 164 15.73 3.62 -13.27
C GLY A 164 15.13 5.02 -13.26
N ARG A 165 15.43 5.84 -14.28
CA ARG A 165 14.81 7.17 -14.44
C ARG A 165 13.30 7.09 -14.61
N LYS A 166 12.80 6.19 -15.47
CA LYS A 166 11.35 6.01 -15.68
C LYS A 166 10.63 5.58 -14.40
N ALA A 167 11.17 4.58 -13.70
CA ALA A 167 10.63 4.11 -12.42
C ALA A 167 10.63 5.22 -11.37
N LEU A 168 11.69 6.02 -11.29
CA LEU A 168 11.79 7.13 -10.33
C LEU A 168 10.78 8.24 -10.60
N ILE A 169 10.58 8.63 -11.86
CA ILE A 169 9.58 9.64 -12.22
C ILE A 169 8.19 9.16 -11.81
N ALA A 170 7.81 7.93 -12.18
CA ALA A 170 6.52 7.35 -11.79
C ALA A 170 6.37 7.24 -10.26
N SER A 171 7.43 6.86 -9.54
CA SER A 171 7.42 6.82 -8.07
C SER A 171 7.20 8.20 -7.45
N ARG A 172 7.80 9.26 -8.02
CA ARG A 172 7.59 10.65 -7.56
C ARG A 172 6.21 11.18 -7.92
N THR A 173 5.70 10.85 -9.10
CA THR A 173 4.30 11.12 -9.47
C THR A 173 3.35 10.48 -8.45
N ASN A 174 3.61 9.22 -8.07
CA ASN A 174 2.82 8.58 -7.01
C ASN A 174 2.93 9.30 -5.67
N THR A 175 4.11 9.80 -5.28
CA THR A 175 4.26 10.61 -4.05
C THR A 175 3.48 11.92 -4.11
N VAL A 176 3.44 12.58 -5.26
CA VAL A 176 2.64 13.81 -5.43
C VAL A 176 1.16 13.48 -5.32
N LEU A 177 0.70 12.43 -6.01
CA LEU A 177 -0.71 12.02 -6.01
C LEU A 177 -1.15 11.44 -4.66
N SER A 178 -0.26 10.82 -3.89
CA SER A 178 -0.62 10.21 -2.60
C SER A 178 -1.09 11.24 -1.59
N ILE A 179 -0.60 12.48 -1.68
CA ILE A 179 -0.96 13.57 -0.76
C ILE A 179 -2.45 13.94 -0.89
N PRO A 180 -2.96 14.42 -2.04
CA PRO A 180 -4.38 14.71 -2.20
C PRO A 180 -5.23 13.43 -2.12
N MET A 181 -4.71 12.28 -2.57
CA MET A 181 -5.41 11.01 -2.42
C MET A 181 -5.75 10.71 -0.97
N LEU A 182 -4.76 10.73 -0.06
CA LEU A 182 -4.99 10.47 1.37
C LEU A 182 -5.91 11.51 1.99
N PHE A 183 -5.73 12.78 1.63
CA PHE A 183 -6.57 13.87 2.12
C PHE A 183 -8.04 13.62 1.79
N PHE A 184 -8.36 13.33 0.52
CA PHE A 184 -9.75 13.12 0.11
C PHE A 184 -10.34 11.79 0.58
N MET A 185 -9.52 10.75 0.71
CA MET A 185 -9.94 9.50 1.38
C MET A 185 -10.39 9.78 2.83
N ALA A 186 -9.62 10.55 3.60
CA ALA A 186 -9.98 10.93 4.97
C ALA A 186 -11.18 11.88 5.01
N SER A 187 -11.19 12.88 4.12
CA SER A 187 -12.26 13.87 3.97
C SER A 187 -13.62 13.20 3.83
N SER A 188 -13.71 12.16 2.99
CA SER A 188 -14.96 11.44 2.71
C SER A 188 -15.69 10.89 3.94
N ALA A 189 -14.98 10.59 5.02
CA ALA A 189 -15.55 9.97 6.22
C ALA A 189 -15.58 10.92 7.43
N HIS A 190 -14.84 12.03 7.41
CA HIS A 190 -14.61 12.85 8.60
C HIS A 190 -14.98 14.32 8.42
N PHE A 191 -14.79 14.88 7.23
CA PHE A 191 -15.03 16.30 6.95
C PHE A 191 -15.28 16.52 5.45
N PRO A 192 -16.39 16.02 4.87
CA PRO A 192 -16.62 16.04 3.43
C PRO A 192 -16.47 17.45 2.83
N VAL A 193 -15.62 17.59 1.82
CA VAL A 193 -15.33 18.88 1.18
C VAL A 193 -16.27 19.14 0.01
N PHE A 194 -16.70 18.08 -0.70
CA PHE A 194 -17.53 18.20 -1.91
C PHE A 194 -18.96 17.66 -1.75
N GLY A 195 -19.43 17.46 -0.51
CA GLY A 195 -20.79 16.99 -0.20
C GLY A 195 -20.80 15.60 0.43
#